data_AF-A0A382R507-F1
#
_entry.id   AF-A0A382R507-F1
#
_cell.length_a   1.000
_cell.length_b   1.000
_cell.length_c   1.000
_cell.angle_alpha   90.00
_cell.angle_beta   90.00
_cell.angle_gamma   90.00
#
_symmetry.space_group_name_H-M   'P 1'
#
loop_
_entity.id
_entity.type
_entity.pdbx_description
1 polymer ?
#
loop_
_entity_poly.entity_id
_entity_poly.type
_entity_poly.pdbx_seq_one_letter_code
_entity_poly.pdbx_strand_id
1 'polypeptide(L)'
;MLELIQTPRRPQLSFWTLLTVLVLSISSSAQQGTTGEWHVHGGDAGYTRYSSLDQINIDTVDDLEIVWRRSSVDASLIQQWPDLQYSNQLRSTPIMVDGVLYASNGIGLVEAFDPRTGQTLWVQDHSFLGDDTPRGGSNRGVAYWAGGTDKRIFSIRPPYLIATNASTGQSIDSVGSGG
;
A
#
# COMPACT_ATOMS: atom_id res chain seq x y z
N MET A 1 -1.91 16.67 87.39
CA MET A 1 -2.65 16.97 86.15
C MET A 1 -1.59 17.23 85.09
N LEU A 2 -1.25 16.21 84.30
CA LEU A 2 -0.21 16.25 83.26
C LEU A 2 -0.85 16.66 81.93
N GLU A 3 -0.29 17.65 81.22
CA GLU A 3 -0.55 17.87 79.80
C GLU A 3 0.69 17.50 78.96
N LEU A 4 0.43 16.73 77.90
CA LEU A 4 1.39 16.17 76.96
C LEU A 4 1.84 17.22 75.93
N ILE A 5 3.15 17.29 75.71
CA ILE A 5 3.79 18.00 74.61
C ILE A 5 3.51 17.23 73.30
N GLN A 6 2.84 17.87 72.33
CA GLN A 6 2.73 17.36 70.97
C GLN A 6 4.00 17.66 70.17
N THR A 7 4.59 16.63 69.55
CA THR A 7 5.63 16.78 68.53
C THR A 7 5.04 16.62 67.13
N PRO A 8 5.47 17.42 66.12
CA PRO A 8 4.93 17.30 64.78
C PRO A 8 5.57 16.13 64.04
N ARG A 9 4.76 15.24 63.46
CA ARG A 9 5.21 14.17 62.56
C ARG A 9 5.53 14.75 61.19
N ARG A 10 6.79 14.61 60.74
CA ARG A 10 7.18 14.84 59.33
C ARG A 10 6.67 13.70 58.45
N PRO A 11 6.19 13.96 57.22
CA PRO A 11 5.75 12.92 56.30
C PRO A 11 6.97 12.17 55.75
N GLN A 12 7.06 10.88 56.04
CA GLN A 12 8.02 9.95 55.46
C GLN A 12 7.47 9.56 54.07
N LEU A 13 8.00 10.17 53.01
CA LEU A 13 7.75 9.72 51.64
C LEU A 13 8.33 8.31 51.50
N SER A 14 7.45 7.31 51.35
CA SER A 14 7.81 5.90 51.28
C SER A 14 8.65 5.59 50.04
N PHE A 15 9.85 5.06 50.25
CA PHE A 15 10.81 4.61 49.23
C PHE A 15 10.23 3.59 48.22
N TRP A 16 9.10 2.96 48.55
CA TRP A 16 8.42 1.97 47.72
C TRP A 16 7.64 2.56 46.53
N THR A 17 7.26 3.84 46.57
CA THR A 17 6.48 4.47 45.49
C THR A 17 7.33 4.79 44.26
N LEU A 18 8.66 4.89 44.41
CA LEU A 18 9.60 5.17 43.32
C LEU A 18 9.95 3.92 42.48
N LEU A 19 9.84 2.72 43.05
CA LEU A 19 10.19 1.48 42.36
C LEU A 19 9.08 0.99 41.41
N THR A 20 7.82 1.35 41.67
CA THR A 20 6.67 0.93 40.84
C THR A 20 6.57 1.71 39.52
N VAL A 21 7.16 2.91 39.44
CA VAL A 21 7.15 3.73 38.21
C VAL A 21 8.20 3.26 37.18
N LEU A 22 9.22 2.51 37.59
CA LEU A 22 10.33 2.12 36.71
C LEU A 22 10.04 0.90 35.81
N VAL A 23 8.92 0.20 36.01
CA VAL A 23 8.60 -1.06 35.29
C VAL A 23 7.61 -0.86 34.12
N LEU A 24 7.14 0.36 33.88
CA LEU A 24 6.28 0.70 32.74
C LEU A 24 7.04 1.54 31.70
N SER A 25 8.27 1.15 31.36
CA SER A 25 8.86 1.55 30.08
C SER A 25 8.16 0.76 28.98
N ILE A 26 6.95 1.18 28.64
CA ILE A 26 6.29 0.76 27.41
C ILE A 26 7.20 1.26 26.30
N SER A 27 7.97 0.36 25.68
CA SER A 27 8.68 0.66 24.44
C SER A 27 7.63 1.14 23.45
N SER A 28 7.52 2.45 23.28
CA SER A 28 6.68 3.03 22.26
C SER A 28 7.36 2.70 20.94
N SER A 29 6.88 1.65 20.26
CA SER A 29 7.31 1.37 18.90
C SER A 29 6.88 2.55 18.04
N ALA A 30 7.83 3.41 17.68
CA ALA A 30 7.59 4.43 16.67
C ALA A 30 7.14 3.74 15.38
N GLN A 31 6.22 4.37 14.64
CA GLN A 31 5.86 3.91 13.30
C GLN A 31 7.11 3.94 12.41
N GLN A 32 7.58 2.75 12.01
CA GLN A 32 8.77 2.59 11.18
C GLN A 32 8.47 2.78 9.68
N GLY A 33 7.20 2.93 9.29
CA GLY A 33 6.79 3.03 7.90
C GLY A 33 7.04 1.73 7.14
N THR A 34 7.37 1.87 5.85
CA THR A 34 7.89 0.76 5.03
C THR A 34 9.42 0.77 4.98
N THR A 35 10.02 -0.42 4.82
CA THR A 35 11.45 -0.64 4.66
C THR A 35 11.81 -1.16 3.26
N GLY A 36 11.08 -0.72 2.23
CA GLY A 36 11.40 -1.04 0.82
C GLY A 36 10.16 -1.30 -0.03
N GLU A 37 9.31 -2.23 0.39
CA GLU A 37 8.11 -2.61 -0.35
C GLU A 37 6.87 -1.86 0.14
N TRP A 38 6.01 -1.45 -0.77
CA TRP A 38 4.81 -0.66 -0.47
C TRP A 38 3.56 -1.55 -0.52
N HIS A 39 3.33 -2.36 0.53
CA HIS A 39 2.33 -3.45 0.48
C HIS A 39 0.87 -2.98 0.43
N VAL A 40 0.60 -1.78 0.94
CA VAL A 40 -0.75 -1.20 1.02
C VAL A 40 -0.73 0.23 0.53
N HIS A 41 -1.85 0.74 0.04
CA HIS A 41 -1.97 2.11 -0.50
C HIS A 41 -1.39 3.18 0.45
N GLY A 42 -1.52 3.02 1.78
CA GLY A 42 -1.00 3.93 2.79
C GLY A 42 0.48 3.78 3.16
N GLY A 43 1.22 2.86 2.56
CA GLY A 43 2.58 2.47 2.93
C GLY A 43 2.62 1.46 4.07
N ASP A 44 1.93 1.75 5.17
CA ASP A 44 1.76 0.84 6.31
C ASP A 44 0.30 0.81 6.81
N ALA A 45 0.03 -0.05 7.80
CA ALA A 45 -1.30 -0.20 8.40
C ALA A 45 -1.82 1.09 9.07
N GLY A 46 -0.94 1.99 9.47
CA GLY A 46 -1.29 3.28 10.05
C GLY A 46 -1.39 4.42 9.03
N TYR A 47 -1.26 4.13 7.74
CA TYR A 47 -1.35 5.12 6.65
C TYR A 47 -0.33 6.26 6.76
N THR A 48 0.85 6.00 7.31
CA THR A 48 1.88 7.04 7.52
C THR A 48 2.41 7.62 6.21
N ARG A 49 2.39 6.83 5.13
CA ARG A 49 3.08 7.12 3.87
C ARG A 49 4.57 7.42 4.06
N TYR A 50 5.19 6.80 5.07
CA TYR A 50 6.59 6.98 5.41
C TYR A 50 7.43 5.78 4.94
N SER A 51 8.62 6.05 4.42
CA SER A 51 9.65 5.05 4.12
C SER A 51 10.88 5.36 4.95
N SER A 52 11.48 4.36 5.57
CA SER A 52 12.73 4.50 6.31
C SER A 52 13.97 4.47 5.42
N LEU A 53 13.82 4.34 4.09
CA LEU A 53 14.94 4.38 3.14
C LEU A 53 15.52 5.80 3.06
N ASP A 54 16.85 5.90 3.02
CA ASP A 54 17.60 7.16 3.08
C ASP A 54 18.65 7.33 1.96
N GLN A 55 18.71 6.39 1.00
CA GLN A 55 19.60 6.47 -0.16
C GLN A 55 19.38 7.76 -0.97
N ILE A 56 18.12 8.18 -1.09
CA ILE A 56 17.73 9.48 -1.65
C ILE A 56 17.43 10.40 -0.48
N ASN A 57 18.21 11.47 -0.34
CA ASN A 57 18.09 12.43 0.75
C ASN A 57 18.42 13.85 0.24
N ILE A 58 18.48 14.83 1.14
CA ILE A 58 18.71 16.24 0.79
C ILE A 58 20.04 16.48 0.07
N ASP A 59 21.03 15.61 0.28
CA ASP A 59 22.36 15.72 -0.33
C ASP A 59 22.45 15.02 -1.70
N THR A 60 21.52 14.09 -2.01
CA THR A 60 21.57 13.24 -3.23
C THR A 60 20.37 13.42 -4.17
N VAL A 61 19.33 14.16 -3.77
CA VAL A 61 18.10 14.33 -4.56
C VAL A 61 18.34 15.03 -5.91
N ASP A 62 19.34 15.90 -5.99
CA ASP A 62 19.68 16.64 -7.20
C ASP A 62 20.31 15.74 -8.29
N ASP A 63 20.75 14.53 -7.94
CA ASP A 63 21.33 13.55 -8.86
C ASP A 63 20.27 12.61 -9.47
N LEU A 64 18.98 12.80 -9.16
CA LEU A 64 17.92 11.91 -9.65
C LEU A 64 17.75 11.99 -11.17
N GLU A 65 17.76 10.82 -11.79
CA GLU A 65 17.42 10.64 -13.19
C GLU A 65 16.21 9.73 -13.38
N ILE A 66 15.58 9.86 -14.54
CA ILE A 66 14.43 9.02 -14.88
C ILE A 66 14.94 7.69 -15.42
N VAL A 67 14.80 6.64 -14.60
CA VAL A 67 15.23 5.28 -14.95
C VAL A 67 14.32 4.60 -15.98
N TRP A 68 13.02 4.93 -16.00
CA TRP A 68 12.09 4.48 -17.05
C TRP A 68 10.82 5.34 -17.08
N ARG A 69 10.08 5.24 -18.18
CA ARG A 69 8.71 5.77 -18.34
C ARG A 69 7.84 4.70 -18.98
N ARG A 70 6.54 4.71 -18.65
CA ARG A 70 5.55 3.81 -19.26
C ARG A 70 4.33 4.60 -19.71
N SER A 71 3.66 4.07 -20.73
CA SER A 71 2.33 4.54 -21.11
C SER A 71 1.33 4.26 -19.99
N SER A 72 0.28 5.07 -19.91
CA SER A 72 -0.77 4.90 -18.90
C SER A 72 -1.62 3.66 -19.12
N VAL A 73 -1.56 3.07 -20.31
CA VAL A 73 -2.27 1.86 -20.73
C VAL A 73 -1.28 1.03 -21.53
N ASP A 74 -1.23 -0.28 -21.28
CA ASP A 74 -0.38 -1.20 -22.03
C ASP A 74 -0.68 -1.21 -23.54
N ALA A 75 0.35 -1.42 -24.35
CA ALA A 75 0.25 -1.41 -25.81
C ALA A 75 -0.72 -2.46 -26.35
N SER A 76 -0.87 -3.60 -25.66
CA SER A 76 -1.83 -4.65 -26.05
C SER A 76 -3.28 -4.16 -26.08
N LEU A 77 -3.66 -3.32 -25.11
CA LEU A 77 -5.02 -2.76 -25.02
C LEU A 77 -5.27 -1.69 -26.09
N ILE A 78 -4.24 -0.91 -26.45
CA ILE A 78 -4.30 0.05 -27.56
C ILE A 78 -4.40 -0.68 -28.91
N GLN A 79 -3.70 -1.80 -29.05
CA GLN A 79 -3.78 -2.62 -30.26
C GLN A 79 -5.18 -3.25 -30.42
N GLN A 80 -5.78 -3.72 -29.33
CA GLN A 80 -7.13 -4.26 -29.32
C GLN A 80 -8.18 -3.17 -29.56
N TRP A 81 -8.01 -1.98 -28.98
CA TRP A 81 -8.91 -0.85 -29.13
C TRP A 81 -8.17 0.42 -29.59
N PRO A 82 -7.95 0.59 -30.91
CA PRO A 82 -7.21 1.74 -31.45
C PRO A 82 -7.83 3.10 -31.11
N ASP A 83 -9.15 3.14 -30.94
CA ASP A 83 -9.90 4.36 -30.60
C ASP A 83 -10.03 4.59 -29.08
N LEU A 84 -9.31 3.82 -28.25
CA LEU A 84 -9.39 3.90 -26.80
C LEU A 84 -9.04 5.30 -26.31
N GLN A 85 -9.98 5.92 -25.61
CA GLN A 85 -9.79 7.19 -24.92
C GLN A 85 -9.78 6.95 -23.42
N TYR A 86 -8.83 7.58 -22.72
CA TYR A 86 -8.73 7.51 -21.27
C TYR A 86 -8.36 8.87 -20.69
N SER A 87 -8.77 9.10 -19.44
CA SER A 87 -8.48 10.33 -18.74
C SER A 87 -6.98 10.42 -18.42
N ASN A 88 -6.43 11.63 -18.48
CA ASN A 88 -5.11 11.94 -17.94
C ASN A 88 -5.09 12.02 -16.40
N GLN A 89 -6.23 11.82 -15.73
CA GLN A 89 -6.33 11.78 -14.27
C GLN A 89 -5.91 10.41 -13.74
N LEU A 90 -4.61 10.18 -13.67
CA LEU A 90 -4.04 9.00 -13.02
C LEU A 90 -3.99 9.20 -11.51
N ARG A 91 -4.67 8.33 -10.77
CA ARG A 91 -4.84 8.46 -9.32
C ARG A 91 -4.34 7.25 -8.54
N SER A 92 -3.93 6.21 -9.25
CA SER A 92 -3.43 4.98 -8.64
C SER A 92 -2.11 5.25 -7.93
N THR A 93 -2.06 5.01 -6.62
CA THR A 93 -0.79 4.78 -5.91
C THR A 93 -0.40 3.31 -6.12
N PRO A 94 0.72 3.01 -6.81
CA PRO A 94 1.17 1.64 -6.97
C PRO A 94 1.47 0.99 -5.62
N ILE A 95 1.21 -0.31 -5.50
CA ILE A 95 1.74 -1.13 -4.41
C ILE A 95 2.89 -1.99 -4.95
N MET A 96 3.88 -2.28 -4.11
CA MET A 96 4.95 -3.23 -4.41
C MET A 96 4.85 -4.40 -3.44
N VAL A 97 4.80 -5.62 -3.94
CA VAL A 97 4.78 -6.84 -3.13
C VAL A 97 5.60 -7.91 -3.83
N ASP A 98 6.49 -8.58 -3.10
CA ASP A 98 7.36 -9.65 -3.61
C ASP A 98 8.14 -9.22 -4.87
N GLY A 99 8.62 -7.97 -4.90
CA GLY A 99 9.39 -7.39 -5.99
C GLY A 99 8.58 -7.00 -7.24
N VAL A 100 7.24 -7.03 -7.19
CA VAL A 100 6.37 -6.68 -8.32
C VAL A 100 5.56 -5.43 -8.01
N LEU A 101 5.49 -4.48 -8.95
CA LEU A 101 4.60 -3.33 -8.86
C LEU A 101 3.22 -3.66 -9.43
N TYR A 102 2.17 -3.30 -8.71
CA TYR A 102 0.79 -3.40 -9.16
C TYR A 102 0.13 -2.02 -9.11
N ALA A 103 -0.49 -1.61 -10.22
CA ALA A 103 -1.21 -0.35 -10.31
C ALA A 103 -2.38 -0.45 -11.28
N SER A 104 -3.37 0.41 -11.12
CA SER A 104 -4.41 0.54 -12.13
C SER A 104 -4.01 1.52 -13.23
N ASN A 105 -4.26 1.10 -14.46
CA ASN A 105 -3.96 1.82 -15.68
C ASN A 105 -5.01 2.92 -15.96
N GLY A 106 -4.87 3.60 -17.10
CA GLY A 106 -5.71 4.74 -17.51
C GLY A 106 -7.20 4.41 -17.65
N ILE A 107 -7.55 3.14 -17.86
CA ILE A 107 -8.94 2.67 -17.99
C ILE A 107 -9.45 1.89 -16.80
N GLY A 108 -8.65 1.80 -15.73
CA GLY A 108 -9.02 1.15 -14.47
C GLY A 108 -8.78 -0.36 -14.43
N LEU A 109 -8.10 -0.95 -15.42
CA LEU A 109 -7.59 -2.32 -15.33
C LEU A 109 -6.30 -2.34 -14.49
N VAL A 110 -6.02 -3.47 -13.84
CA VAL A 110 -4.73 -3.66 -13.14
C VAL A 110 -3.66 -4.09 -14.13
N GLU A 111 -2.46 -3.58 -13.94
CA GLU A 111 -1.27 -4.04 -14.63
C GLU A 111 -0.17 -4.31 -13.58
N ALA A 112 0.60 -5.37 -13.81
CA ALA A 112 1.77 -5.70 -13.02
C ALA A 112 3.05 -5.40 -13.81
N PHE A 113 4.07 -4.86 -13.15
CA PHE A 113 5.32 -4.46 -13.80
C PHE A 113 6.55 -4.79 -12.97
N ASP A 114 7.66 -5.00 -13.67
CA ASP A 114 8.98 -5.03 -13.05
C ASP A 114 9.38 -3.61 -12.62
N PRO A 115 9.69 -3.36 -11.33
CA PRO A 115 10.06 -2.03 -10.84
C PRO A 115 11.39 -1.50 -11.35
N ARG A 116 12.31 -2.37 -11.79
CA ARG A 116 13.64 -1.99 -12.27
C ARG A 116 13.60 -1.54 -13.71
N THR A 117 12.76 -2.17 -14.54
CA THR A 117 12.72 -1.91 -15.99
C THR A 117 11.47 -1.17 -16.44
N GLY A 118 10.40 -1.21 -15.65
CA GLY A 118 9.08 -0.71 -16.04
C GLY A 118 8.36 -1.63 -17.03
N GLN A 119 8.87 -2.84 -17.30
CA GLN A 119 8.24 -3.78 -18.22
C GLN A 119 6.96 -4.36 -17.63
N THR A 120 5.88 -4.38 -18.42
CA THR A 120 4.64 -5.09 -18.08
C THR A 120 4.89 -6.60 -17.98
N LEU A 121 4.55 -7.18 -16.83
CA LEU A 121 4.56 -8.62 -16.57
C LEU A 121 3.23 -9.25 -17.00
N TRP A 122 2.12 -8.61 -16.66
CA TRP A 122 0.79 -8.99 -17.10
C TRP A 122 -0.17 -7.79 -17.06
N VAL A 123 -1.21 -7.88 -17.88
CA VAL A 123 -2.40 -7.02 -17.84
C VAL A 123 -3.56 -7.85 -17.31
N GLN A 124 -4.39 -7.26 -16.44
CA GLN A 124 -5.56 -7.93 -15.87
C GLN A 124 -6.41 -8.55 -16.97
N ASP A 125 -6.84 -9.79 -16.75
CA ASP A 125 -7.86 -10.42 -17.59
C ASP A 125 -9.08 -9.51 -17.69
N HIS A 126 -9.48 -9.24 -18.91
CA HIS A 126 -10.49 -8.26 -19.25
C HIS A 126 -11.51 -8.84 -20.23
N SER A 127 -11.64 -10.18 -20.24
CA SER A 127 -12.66 -10.90 -20.98
C SER A 127 -14.09 -10.36 -20.75
N PHE A 128 -14.34 -9.80 -19.56
CA PHE A 128 -15.61 -9.15 -19.21
C PHE A 128 -15.88 -7.82 -19.94
N LEU A 129 -14.90 -7.23 -20.64
CA LEU A 129 -15.09 -6.01 -21.43
C LEU A 129 -15.76 -6.28 -22.80
N GLY A 130 -15.71 -7.51 -23.30
CA GLY A 130 -16.17 -7.85 -24.64
C GLY A 130 -15.33 -7.16 -25.73
N ASP A 131 -15.91 -6.98 -26.91
CA ASP A 131 -15.21 -6.43 -28.08
C ASP A 131 -15.33 -4.90 -28.19
N ASP A 132 -16.32 -4.29 -27.54
CA ASP A 132 -16.55 -2.85 -27.61
C ASP A 132 -15.42 -2.06 -26.92
N THR A 133 -15.03 -0.93 -27.51
CA THR A 133 -14.03 -0.03 -26.93
C THR A 133 -14.45 0.42 -25.53
N PRO A 134 -13.71 0.04 -24.47
CA PRO A 134 -14.14 0.28 -23.10
C PRO A 134 -14.06 1.76 -22.76
N ARG A 135 -15.02 2.21 -21.96
CA ARG A 135 -14.96 3.49 -21.25
C ARG A 135 -14.48 3.23 -19.83
N GLY A 136 -13.53 4.02 -19.35
CA GLY A 136 -12.95 3.83 -18.04
C GLY A 136 -12.06 4.99 -17.60
N GLY A 137 -11.64 4.93 -16.35
CA GLY A 137 -10.72 5.88 -15.74
C GLY A 137 -9.89 5.20 -14.67
N SER A 138 -8.72 5.74 -14.39
CA SER A 138 -7.86 5.27 -13.30
C SER A 138 -8.62 5.29 -11.97
N ASN A 139 -8.54 4.19 -11.23
CA ASN A 139 -9.02 4.14 -9.85
C ASN A 139 -7.90 4.63 -8.89
N ARG A 140 -8.15 4.57 -7.58
CA ARG A 140 -7.19 5.07 -6.56
C ARG A 140 -6.05 4.08 -6.25
N GLY A 141 -6.11 2.87 -6.78
CA GLY A 141 -5.12 1.82 -6.52
C GLY A 141 -5.79 0.47 -6.30
N VAL A 142 -4.97 -0.46 -5.83
CA VAL A 142 -5.33 -1.86 -5.65
C VAL A 142 -5.03 -2.30 -4.21
N ALA A 143 -5.60 -3.44 -3.80
CA ALA A 143 -5.26 -4.10 -2.55
C ALA A 143 -4.66 -5.48 -2.82
N TYR A 144 -3.68 -5.88 -2.02
CA TYR A 144 -3.10 -7.23 -2.07
C TYR A 144 -3.60 -8.06 -0.90
N TRP A 145 -3.78 -9.36 -1.14
CA TRP A 145 -4.04 -10.35 -0.11
C TRP A 145 -3.31 -11.66 -0.44
N ALA A 146 -2.88 -12.37 0.59
CA ALA A 146 -2.34 -13.71 0.44
C ALA A 146 -2.84 -14.66 1.53
N GLY A 147 -3.06 -15.92 1.15
CA GLY A 147 -3.42 -17.02 2.04
C GLY A 147 -2.78 -18.33 1.55
N GLY A 148 -1.70 -18.75 2.20
CA GLY A 148 -0.91 -19.89 1.71
C GLY A 148 -0.27 -19.59 0.36
N THR A 149 -0.57 -20.40 -0.66
CA THR A 149 -0.08 -20.21 -2.04
C THR A 149 -0.97 -19.28 -2.86
N ASP A 150 -2.13 -18.89 -2.34
CA ASP A 150 -3.06 -18.01 -3.03
C ASP A 150 -2.67 -16.55 -2.81
N LYS A 151 -2.44 -15.81 -3.90
CA LYS A 151 -2.04 -14.41 -3.91
C LYS A 151 -2.96 -13.65 -4.85
N ARG A 152 -3.60 -12.60 -4.34
CA ARG A 152 -4.66 -11.89 -5.04
C ARG A 152 -4.42 -10.40 -5.04
N ILE A 153 -4.73 -9.77 -6.16
CA ILE A 153 -4.93 -8.33 -6.29
C ILE A 153 -6.42 -8.08 -6.40
N PHE A 154 -6.92 -7.15 -5.60
CA PHE A 154 -8.29 -6.66 -5.66
C PHE A 154 -8.32 -5.27 -6.26
N SER A 155 -9.19 -5.06 -7.24
CA SER A 155 -9.44 -3.76 -7.85
C SER A 155 -10.94 -3.47 -7.96
N ILE A 156 -11.28 -2.19 -8.02
CA ILE A 156 -12.66 -1.76 -8.19
C ILE A 156 -12.83 -1.24 -9.61
N ARG A 157 -13.81 -1.83 -10.31
CA ARG A 157 -14.33 -1.33 -11.57
C ARG A 157 -15.84 -1.22 -11.44
N PRO A 158 -16.36 -0.05 -11.03
CA PRO A 158 -17.73 0.07 -10.55
C PRO A 158 -18.76 -0.51 -11.53
N PRO A 159 -19.75 -1.29 -11.03
CA PRO A 159 -20.03 -1.59 -9.62
C PRO A 159 -19.23 -2.76 -9.03
N TYR A 160 -18.30 -3.36 -9.78
CA TYR A 160 -17.66 -4.63 -9.42
C TYR A 160 -16.40 -4.45 -8.58
N LEU A 161 -16.21 -5.39 -7.64
CA LEU A 161 -14.92 -5.69 -7.01
C LEU A 161 -14.37 -6.92 -7.72
N ILE A 162 -13.22 -6.81 -8.35
CA ILE A 162 -12.62 -7.88 -9.15
C ILE A 162 -11.45 -8.47 -8.38
N ALA A 163 -11.40 -9.79 -8.27
CA ALA A 163 -10.26 -10.53 -7.75
C ALA A 163 -9.39 -11.06 -8.89
N THR A 164 -8.10 -10.81 -8.83
CA THR A 164 -7.13 -11.18 -9.86
C THR A 164 -5.95 -11.93 -9.24
N ASN A 165 -5.54 -13.03 -9.86
CA ASN A 165 -4.34 -13.76 -9.43
C ASN A 165 -3.11 -12.86 -9.60
N ALA A 166 -2.39 -12.62 -8.50
CA ALA A 166 -1.28 -11.66 -8.46
C ALA A 166 -0.09 -12.07 -9.34
N SER A 167 0.06 -13.36 -9.66
CA SER A 167 1.15 -13.87 -10.48
C SER A 167 0.82 -13.93 -11.97
N THR A 168 -0.45 -14.14 -12.32
CA THR A 168 -0.84 -14.40 -13.72
C THR A 168 -1.72 -13.33 -14.35
N GLY A 169 -2.33 -12.46 -13.55
CA GLY A 169 -3.32 -11.49 -14.06
C GLY A 169 -4.68 -12.09 -14.38
N GLN A 170 -4.89 -13.39 -14.18
CA GLN A 170 -6.16 -14.06 -14.45
C GLN A 170 -7.23 -13.75 -13.41
N SER A 171 -8.49 -13.70 -13.83
CA SER A 171 -9.65 -13.56 -12.95
C SER A 171 -9.75 -14.74 -11.96
N ILE A 172 -10.25 -14.46 -10.76
CA ILE A 172 -10.52 -15.47 -9.73
C ILE A 172 -12.02 -15.50 -9.47
N ASP A 173 -12.69 -16.48 -10.08
CA ASP A 173 -14.16 -16.58 -10.09
C ASP A 173 -14.76 -17.03 -8.74
N SER A 174 -13.91 -17.42 -7.78
CA SER A 174 -14.34 -17.85 -6.44
C SER A 174 -14.83 -16.72 -5.52
N VAL A 175 -14.73 -15.45 -5.95
CA VAL A 175 -15.17 -14.28 -5.18
C VAL A 175 -16.51 -13.78 -5.70
N GLY A 176 -17.40 -13.36 -4.81
CA GLY A 176 -18.68 -12.76 -5.19
C GLY A 176 -19.59 -13.71 -5.99
N SER A 177 -20.13 -13.23 -7.11
CA SER A 177 -21.06 -13.95 -7.99
C SER A 177 -20.37 -14.57 -9.22
N GLY A 178 -19.13 -15.05 -9.06
CA GLY A 178 -18.35 -15.64 -10.14
C GLY A 178 -17.14 -14.82 -10.60
N GLY A 179 -16.61 -13.91 -9.77
CA GLY A 179 -15.51 -12.99 -10.10
C GLY A 179 -15.73 -11.58 -9.56
#